data_AF-A0A7D9HX58-F1
#
_entry.id   AF-A0A7D9HX58-F1
#
_cell.length_a   1.000
_cell.length_b   1.000
_cell.length_c   1.000
_cell.angle_alpha   90.00
_cell.angle_beta   90.00
_cell.angle_gamma   90.00
#
_symmetry.space_group_name_H-M   'P 1'
#
loop_
_entity.id
_entity.type
_entity.pdbx_description
1 polymer ?
#
loop_
_entity_poly.entity_id
_entity_poly.type
_entity_poly.pdbx_seq_one_letter_code
_entity_poly.pdbx_strand_id
1 'polypeptide(L)'
;TAPKTVRLFCNLTRTLGFDEAEKTTAVQELSLTAENVAEDVLIPLKFVKFQYVQSVTLFIKDNQGGEETTIINSLSFIGTTVAATNMSDFKRVAGKEGETHG
;
A
#
# COMPACT_ATOMS: atom_id res chain seq x y z
N THR A 1 -7.06 12.24 -5.26
CA THR A 1 -5.67 12.69 -5.53
C THR A 1 -4.70 11.55 -5.27
N ALA A 2 -3.47 11.64 -5.79
CA ALA A 2 -2.44 10.62 -5.58
C ALA A 2 -1.84 10.69 -4.17
N PRO A 3 -1.42 9.56 -3.56
CA PRO A 3 -0.73 9.58 -2.28
C PRO A 3 0.60 10.33 -2.39
N LYS A 4 0.97 11.05 -1.31
CA LYS A 4 2.24 11.78 -1.20
C LYS A 4 3.15 11.10 -0.19
N THR A 5 2.69 10.84 1.02
CA THR A 5 3.49 10.10 2.00
C THR A 5 2.83 8.77 2.31
N VAL A 6 3.56 7.69 2.02
CA VAL A 6 3.13 6.31 2.30
C VAL A 6 4.13 5.66 3.23
N ARG A 7 3.65 5.19 4.38
CA ARG A 7 4.44 4.46 5.36
C ARG A 7 4.19 2.97 5.17
N LEU A 8 5.26 2.20 5.06
CA LEU A 8 5.20 0.74 4.96
C LEU A 8 5.60 0.11 6.28
N PHE A 9 4.80 -0.85 6.70
CA PHE A 9 5.05 -1.71 7.85
C PHE A 9 5.03 -3.16 7.40
N CYS A 10 5.84 -3.99 8.05
CA CYS A 10 5.92 -5.41 7.74
C CYS A 10 5.86 -6.25 9.02
N ASN A 11 5.29 -7.45 8.91
CA ASN A 11 5.25 -8.44 10.00
C ASN A 11 4.62 -7.91 11.29
N LEU A 12 3.58 -7.09 11.17
CA LEU A 12 2.86 -6.58 12.33
C LEU A 12 2.07 -7.72 12.99
N THR A 13 2.17 -7.83 14.32
CA THR A 13 1.48 -8.85 15.13
C THR A 13 0.02 -8.51 15.38
N ARG A 14 -0.35 -7.24 15.25
CA ARG A 14 -1.72 -6.73 15.38
C ARG A 14 -2.03 -5.78 14.23
N THR A 15 -3.31 -5.60 13.96
CA THR A 15 -3.78 -4.58 13.03
C THR A 15 -3.37 -3.20 13.54
N LEU A 16 -2.70 -2.42 12.70
CA LEU A 16 -2.24 -1.07 13.05
C LEU A 16 -3.42 -0.10 13.01
N GLY A 17 -3.76 0.52 14.14
CA GLY A 17 -4.70 1.63 14.17
C GLY A 17 -4.10 2.91 13.57
N PHE A 18 -4.93 3.90 13.19
CA PHE A 18 -4.45 5.17 12.62
C PHE A 18 -3.50 5.93 13.57
N ASP A 19 -3.86 6.05 14.85
CA ASP A 19 -3.03 6.71 15.87
C ASP A 19 -1.70 5.98 16.10
N GLU A 20 -1.73 4.64 16.11
CA GLU A 20 -0.53 3.83 16.22
C GLU A 20 0.36 3.96 14.97
N ALA A 21 -0.24 4.06 13.78
CA ALA A 21 0.48 4.21 12.52
C ALA A 21 1.24 5.54 12.42
N GLU A 22 0.74 6.59 13.05
CA GLU A 22 1.46 7.87 13.14
C GLU A 22 2.64 7.79 14.11
N LYS A 23 2.45 7.14 15.27
CA LYS A 23 3.48 7.03 16.32
C LYS A 23 4.54 5.97 16.04
N THR A 24 4.18 4.92 15.31
CA THR A 24 5.07 3.79 15.04
C THR A 24 6.06 4.13 13.94
N THR A 25 7.31 3.69 14.10
CA THR A 25 8.33 3.82 13.06
C THR A 25 8.05 2.85 11.93
N ALA A 26 7.78 3.40 10.74
CA ALA A 26 7.63 2.62 9.52
C ALA A 26 8.95 1.93 9.15
N VAL A 27 8.87 0.73 8.57
CA VAL A 27 10.04 0.02 8.02
C VAL A 27 10.67 0.85 6.91
N GLN A 28 9.82 1.47 6.10
CA GLN A 28 10.21 2.47 5.11
C GLN A 28 9.10 3.51 4.97
N GLU A 29 9.49 4.76 4.86
CA GLU A 29 8.61 5.86 4.48
C GLU A 29 8.92 6.23 3.03
N LEU A 30 7.89 6.29 2.20
CA LEU A 30 7.96 6.69 0.81
C LEU A 30 7.37 8.09 0.67
N SER A 31 8.15 8.99 0.08
CA SER A 31 7.72 10.31 -0.32
C SER A 31 7.52 10.31 -1.84
N LEU A 32 6.28 10.16 -2.27
CA LEU A 32 5.86 10.14 -3.66
C LEU A 32 5.65 11.58 -4.16
N THR A 33 6.31 11.90 -5.27
CA THR A 33 6.08 13.15 -6.02
C THR A 33 5.13 12.89 -7.18
N ALA A 34 4.61 13.94 -7.83
CA ALA A 34 3.72 13.80 -8.98
C ALA A 34 4.31 12.91 -10.09
N GLU A 35 5.62 13.02 -10.29
CA GLU A 35 6.40 12.21 -11.24
C GLU A 35 6.44 10.74 -10.83
N ASN A 36 6.52 10.42 -9.53
CA ASN A 36 6.52 9.03 -9.05
C ASN A 36 5.17 8.33 -9.16
N VAL A 37 4.08 9.07 -9.35
CA VAL A 37 2.72 8.51 -9.52
C VAL A 37 2.26 8.60 -10.97
N ALA A 38 3.15 9.01 -11.88
CA ALA A 38 2.93 8.89 -13.32
C ALA A 38 2.93 7.41 -13.75
N GLU A 39 2.38 7.13 -14.93
CA GLU A 39 2.40 5.79 -15.51
C GLU A 39 3.83 5.25 -15.63
N ASP A 40 3.98 3.95 -15.34
CA ASP A 40 5.22 3.18 -15.48
C ASP A 40 6.38 3.54 -14.53
N VAL A 41 6.13 4.33 -13.47
CA VAL A 41 7.19 4.69 -12.52
C VAL A 41 7.29 3.69 -11.37
N LEU A 42 8.46 3.07 -11.26
CA LEU A 42 8.80 2.15 -10.17
C LEU A 42 9.47 2.91 -9.03
N ILE A 43 8.88 2.80 -7.84
CA ILE A 43 9.45 3.41 -6.63
C ILE A 43 10.39 2.40 -5.97
N PRO A 44 11.70 2.69 -5.88
CA PRO A 44 12.66 1.75 -5.29
C PRO A 44 12.44 1.60 -3.78
N LEU A 45 12.20 0.36 -3.36
CA LEU A 45 12.16 -0.05 -1.96
C LEU A 45 13.54 -0.49 -1.48
N LYS A 46 13.81 -0.33 -0.18
CA LYS A 46 15.02 -0.83 0.47
C LYS A 46 14.91 -2.33 0.69
N PHE A 47 15.15 -3.12 -0.34
CA PHE A 47 15.05 -4.58 -0.32
C PHE A 47 15.70 -5.26 0.90
N VAL A 48 16.80 -4.70 1.43
CA VAL A 48 17.46 -5.17 2.66
C VAL A 48 16.56 -5.15 3.91
N LYS A 49 15.53 -4.29 3.94
CA LYS A 49 14.53 -4.22 5.01
C LYS A 49 13.34 -5.15 4.78
N PHE A 50 13.18 -5.64 3.54
CA PHE A 50 12.08 -6.51 3.11
C PHE A 50 12.55 -7.93 2.77
N GLN A 51 13.66 -8.39 3.38
CA GLN A 51 14.21 -9.74 3.16
C GLN A 51 13.23 -10.86 3.55
N TYR A 52 12.48 -10.66 4.64
CA TYR A 52 11.52 -11.64 5.14
C TYR A 52 10.23 -10.94 5.55
N VAL A 53 9.21 -11.04 4.71
CA VAL A 53 7.95 -10.33 4.85
C VAL A 53 6.81 -11.31 4.65
N GLN A 54 6.05 -11.57 5.71
CA GLN A 54 4.82 -12.37 5.67
C GLN A 54 3.59 -11.50 5.44
N SER A 55 3.58 -10.29 6.00
CA SER A 55 2.49 -9.33 5.86
C SER A 55 3.03 -7.93 5.62
N VAL A 56 2.35 -7.16 4.77
CA VAL A 56 2.65 -5.75 4.49
C VAL A 56 1.42 -4.91 4.80
N THR A 57 1.61 -3.81 5.51
CA THR A 57 0.59 -2.80 5.77
C THR A 57 1.07 -1.47 5.21
N LEU A 58 0.23 -0.84 4.39
CA LEU A 58 0.47 0.49 3.84
C LEU A 58 -0.41 1.49 4.57
N PHE A 59 0.20 2.56 5.05
CA PHE A 59 -0.49 3.67 5.69
C PHE A 59 -0.25 4.93 4.87
N ILE A 60 -1.33 5.51 4.35
CA ILE A 60 -1.29 6.76 3.58
C ILE A 60 -1.52 7.90 4.56
N LYS A 61 -0.50 8.72 4.78
CA LYS A 61 -0.57 9.85 5.71
C LYS A 61 -1.20 11.08 5.06
N ASP A 62 -0.78 11.37 3.84
CA ASP A 62 -1.23 12.55 3.09
C ASP A 62 -1.19 12.29 1.59
N ASN A 63 -1.93 13.12 0.85
CA ASN A 63 -1.98 13.11 -0.60
C ASN A 63 -1.45 14.40 -1.20
N GLN A 64 -1.15 14.35 -2.49
CA GLN A 64 -0.49 15.46 -3.19
C GLN A 64 -1.38 16.69 -3.36
N GLY A 65 -2.70 16.53 -3.30
CA GLY A 65 -3.63 17.66 -3.42
C GLY A 65 -4.03 18.29 -2.08
N GLY A 66 -3.59 17.74 -0.95
CA GLY A 66 -4.06 18.18 0.38
C GLY A 66 -5.55 17.92 0.62
N GLU A 67 -6.17 17.04 -0.17
CA GLU A 67 -7.57 16.67 -0.08
C GLU A 67 -7.81 15.68 1.08
N GLU A 68 -9.05 15.40 1.43
CA GLU A 68 -9.35 14.37 2.44
C GLU A 68 -9.28 12.95 1.87
N THR A 69 -9.49 12.80 0.56
CA THR A 69 -9.59 11.48 -0.10
C THR A 69 -8.42 11.21 -1.04
N THR A 70 -7.73 10.09 -0.80
CA THR A 70 -6.69 9.57 -1.70
C THR A 70 -7.26 8.45 -2.56
N ILE A 71 -6.98 8.46 -3.87
CA ILE A 71 -7.43 7.43 -4.80
C ILE A 71 -6.22 6.64 -5.27
N ILE A 72 -6.28 5.32 -5.15
CA ILE A 72 -5.25 4.39 -5.62
C ILE A 72 -5.83 3.61 -6.79
N ASN A 73 -5.36 3.90 -8.01
CA ASN A 73 -5.86 3.26 -9.22
C ASN A 73 -5.33 1.83 -9.38
N SER A 74 -4.04 1.64 -9.09
CA SER A 74 -3.34 0.36 -9.15
C SER A 74 -2.25 0.31 -8.09
N LEU A 75 -2.04 -0.87 -7.50
CA LEU A 75 -0.96 -1.16 -6.58
C LEU A 75 -0.36 -2.52 -6.99
N SER A 76 0.94 -2.58 -7.16
CA SER A 76 1.66 -3.81 -7.47
C SER A 76 2.99 -3.82 -6.75
N PHE A 77 3.29 -4.93 -6.08
CA PHE A 77 4.60 -5.15 -5.47
C PHE A 77 5.50 -5.85 -6.47
N ILE A 78 6.57 -5.16 -6.87
CA ILE A 78 7.58 -5.73 -7.76
C ILE A 78 8.72 -6.26 -6.89
N GLY A 79 8.91 -7.57 -6.91
CA GLY A 79 9.95 -8.23 -6.14
C GLY A 79 10.02 -9.72 -6.48
N THR A 80 11.01 -10.39 -5.92
CA THR A 80 11.18 -11.84 -6.06
C THR A 80 10.73 -12.50 -4.76
N THR A 81 9.89 -13.54 -4.87
CA THR A 81 9.46 -14.31 -3.71
C THR A 81 10.59 -15.21 -3.21
N VAL A 82 10.77 -15.29 -1.89
CA VAL A 82 11.67 -16.30 -1.28
C VAL A 82 10.98 -17.67 -1.25
N ALA A 83 9.64 -17.67 -1.14
CA ALA A 83 8.76 -18.81 -1.41
C ALA A 83 7.53 -18.27 -2.14
N ALA A 84 7.23 -18.83 -3.32
CA ALA A 84 6.21 -18.34 -4.23
C ALA A 84 4.79 -18.56 -3.68
N THR A 85 4.23 -17.59 -2.97
CA THR A 85 2.77 -17.44 -2.90
C THR A 85 2.37 -16.35 -3.87
N ASN A 86 1.89 -16.82 -5.01
CA ASN A 86 1.47 -16.09 -6.18
C ASN A 86 0.38 -15.04 -5.84
N MET A 87 0.68 -13.73 -5.97
CA MET A 87 -0.29 -12.64 -5.79
C MET A 87 -1.16 -12.38 -7.03
N SER A 88 -1.21 -13.30 -8.00
CA SER A 88 -2.24 -13.29 -9.05
C SER A 88 -3.67 -13.44 -8.51
N ASP A 89 -3.87 -13.62 -7.21
CA ASP A 89 -5.18 -13.85 -6.57
C ASP A 89 -5.83 -12.60 -5.94
N PHE A 90 -5.28 -11.40 -6.08
CA PHE A 90 -5.95 -10.20 -5.55
C PHE A 90 -7.05 -9.70 -6.50
N LYS A 91 -8.17 -10.43 -6.55
CA LYS A 91 -9.42 -9.99 -7.18
C LYS A 91 -9.93 -8.73 -6.48
N ARG A 92 -10.18 -7.67 -7.26
CA ARG A 92 -11.04 -6.54 -6.86
C ARG A 92 -12.36 -7.12 -6.33
N VAL A 93 -12.61 -7.02 -5.02
CA VAL A 93 -13.99 -7.04 -4.49
C VAL A 93 -14.63 -5.70 -4.84
N ALA A 94 -14.99 -5.55 -6.11
CA ALA A 94 -16.00 -4.58 -6.50
C ALA A 94 -17.33 -5.11 -5.92
N GLY A 95 -17.73 -4.57 -4.78
CA GLY A 95 -19.12 -4.66 -4.36
C GLY A 95 -20.00 -4.12 -5.48
N LYS A 96 -21.09 -4.83 -5.77
CA LYS A 96 -22.23 -4.25 -6.47
C LYS A 96 -23.43 -4.34 -5.56
N GLU A 97 -24.15 -3.21 -5.48
CA GLU A 97 -25.42 -2.98 -4.77
C GLU A 97 -26.41 -4.14 -4.94
N GLY A 98 -27.17 -4.42 -3.88
CA GLY A 98 -28.21 -5.45 -3.88
C GLY A 98 -29.42 -5.09 -4.72
N GLU A 99 -30.16 -6.11 -5.20
CA GLU A 99 -31.59 -6.06 -5.54
C GLU A 99 -32.14 -7.48 -5.79
N THR A 100 -33.07 -7.89 -4.92
CA THR A 100 -34.17 -8.87 -5.02
C THR A 100 -34.06 -10.12 -5.91
N HIS A 101 -34.07 -11.29 -5.26
CA HIS A 101 -34.51 -12.55 -5.86
C HIS A 101 -36.04 -12.57 -5.99
N GLY A 102 -36.53 -12.87 -7.20
CA GLY A 102 -37.86 -13.41 -7.42
C GLY A 102 -37.91 -14.91 -7.15
#